data_AF-N9P0Q8-F1
#
_entry.id   AF-N9P0Q8-F1
#
_cell.length_a   1.000
_cell.length_b   1.000
_cell.length_c   1.000
_cell.angle_alpha   90.00
_cell.angle_beta   90.00
_cell.angle_gamma   90.00
#
_symmetry.space_group_name_H-M   'P 1'
#
loop_
_entity.id
_entity.type
_entity.pdbx_description
1 polymer ?
#
loop_
_entity_poly.entity_id
_entity_poly.type
_entity_poly.pdbx_seq_one_letter_code
_entity_poly.pdbx_strand_id
1 'polypeptide(L)' 'MSSLTRNFREKMLIQKIQLLEKALKANIKNPSLDNACLVAKARHELFVFARGEA' A
#
# COMPACT_ATOMS: atom_id res chain seq x y z
N MET A 1 -12.59 -19.27 7.48
CA MET A 1 -11.71 -18.18 7.96
C MET A 1 -12.34 -17.61 9.22
N SER A 2 -11.61 -17.59 10.34
CA SER A 2 -12.11 -17.04 11.61
C SER A 2 -12.30 -15.52 11.50
N SER A 3 -13.24 -14.95 12.27
CA SER A 3 -13.47 -13.50 12.34
C SER A 3 -12.19 -12.69 12.64
N LEU A 4 -11.26 -13.27 13.42
CA LEU A 4 -9.94 -12.69 13.70
C LEU A 4 -9.11 -12.46 12.43
N THR A 5 -9.03 -13.47 11.55
CA THR A 5 -8.25 -13.37 10.30
C THR A 5 -8.81 -12.33 9.33
N ARG A 6 -10.14 -12.14 9.31
CA ARG A 6 -10.80 -11.11 8.50
C ARG A 6 -10.44 -9.69 8.97
N ASN A 7 -10.53 -9.46 10.28
CA ASN A 7 -10.24 -8.15 10.89
C ASN A 7 -8.76 -7.76 10.74
N PHE A 8 -7.85 -8.73 10.84
CA PHE A 8 -6.42 -8.49 10.56
C PHE A 8 -6.18 -8.09 9.11
N ARG A 9 -6.80 -8.80 8.15
CA ARG A 9 -6.63 -8.52 6.72
C ARG A 9 -7.17 -7.14 6.34
N GLU A 10 -8.31 -6.73 6.91
CA GLU A 10 -8.88 -5.39 6.72
C GLU A 10 -7.95 -4.29 7.25
N LYS A 11 -7.40 -4.45 8.46
CA LYS A 11 -6.43 -3.49 9.03
C LYS A 11 -5.18 -3.36 8.18
N MET A 12 -4.63 -4.49 7.70
CA MET A 12 -3.46 -4.49 6.82
C MET A 12 -3.75 -3.84 5.47
N LEU A 13 -4.95 -4.06 4.91
CA LEU A 13 -5.37 -3.41 3.67
C LEU A 13 -5.40 -1.89 3.83
N ILE A 14 -6.00 -1.39 4.91
CA ILE A 14 -6.07 0.03 5.22
C ILE A 14 -4.66 0.64 5.34
N GLN A 15 -3.74 -0.04 6.05
CA GLN A 15 -2.37 0.45 6.19
C GLN A 15 -1.63 0.54 4.85
N LYS A 16 -1.79 -0.46 3.97
CA LYS A 16 -1.17 -0.45 2.64
C LYS A 16 -1.73 0.66 1.74
N ILE A 17 -3.04 0.91 1.79
CA ILE A 17 -3.68 2.04 1.08
C ILE A 17 -3.10 3.37 1.60
N GLN A 18 -3.02 3.56 2.92
CA GLN A 18 -2.47 4.78 3.51
C GLN A 18 -1.00 5.02 3.13
N LEU A 19 -0.19 3.96 3.00
CA LEU A 19 1.20 4.07 2.53
C LEU A 19 1.25 4.55 1.08
N LEU A 20 0.41 4.00 0.20
CA LEU A 20 0.31 4.43 -1.19
C LEU A 20 -0.12 5.90 -1.29
N GLU A 21 -1.12 6.33 -0.52
CA GLU A 21 -1.56 7.73 -0.49
C GLU A 21 -0.45 8.68 -0.03
N LYS A 22 0.33 8.30 0.99
CA LYS A 22 1.48 9.08 1.45
C LYS A 22 2.55 9.20 0.38
N ALA A 23 2.88 8.09 -0.29
CA ALA A 23 3.86 8.09 -1.38
C ALA A 23 3.40 8.98 -2.55
N LEU A 24 2.12 8.92 -2.92
CA LEU A 24 1.54 9.77 -3.96
C LEU A 24 1.62 11.26 -3.58
N LYS A 25 1.23 11.61 -2.35
CA LYS A 25 1.33 12.99 -1.85
C LYS A 25 2.77 13.50 -1.87
N ALA A 26 3.74 12.66 -1.49
CA ALA A 26 5.16 13.02 -1.53
C ALA A 26 5.64 13.25 -2.97
N ASN A 27 5.27 12.38 -3.90
CA ASN A 27 5.64 12.51 -5.31
C ASN A 27 4.98 13.72 -6.01
N ILE A 28 3.74 14.05 -5.65
CA ILE A 28 3.06 15.27 -6.16
C ILE A 28 3.74 16.53 -5.59
N LYS A 29 4.08 16.52 -4.29
CA LYS A 29 4.71 17.68 -3.63
C LYS A 29 6.13 17.93 -4.14
N ASN A 30 6.91 16.86 -4.36
CA ASN A 30 8.27 16.93 -4.87
C ASN A 30 8.53 15.78 -5.85
N PRO A 31 8.27 15.97 -7.15
CA PRO A 31 8.49 14.93 -8.14
C PRO A 31 9.98 14.57 -8.23
N SER A 32 10.31 13.33 -7.89
CA SER A 32 11.67 12.79 -7.99
C SER A 32 11.63 11.31 -8.35
N LEU A 33 12.73 10.79 -8.88
CA LEU A 33 12.85 9.36 -9.18
C LEU A 33 12.68 8.50 -7.92
N ASP A 34 13.21 8.96 -6.78
CA ASP A 34 13.05 8.28 -5.50
C ASP A 34 11.58 8.20 -5.08
N ASN A 35 10.85 9.32 -5.19
CA ASN A 35 9.42 9.35 -4.84
C ASN A 35 8.57 8.52 -5.81
N ALA A 36 8.89 8.55 -7.11
CA ALA A 36 8.24 7.69 -8.10
C ALA A 36 8.49 6.20 -7.81
N CYS A 37 9.71 5.83 -7.40
CA CYS A 37 10.05 4.48 -6.97
C CYS A 37 9.24 4.04 -5.74
N LEU A 38 9.11 4.92 -4.73
CA LEU A 38 8.29 4.66 -3.54
C LEU A 38 6.82 4.43 -3.89
N VAL A 39 6.25 5.23 -4.80
CA VAL A 39 4.88 5.03 -5.31
C VAL A 39 4.75 3.68 -5.99
N ALA A 40 5.68 3.32 -6.88
CA ALA A 40 5.66 2.05 -7.60
C ALA A 40 5.73 0.86 -6.63
N LYS A 41 6.61 0.93 -5.63
CA LYS A 41 6.75 -0.09 -4.59
C LYS A 41 5.48 -0.24 -3.75
N ALA A 42 4.94 0.86 -3.22
CA ALA A 42 3.71 0.83 -2.42
C ALA A 42 2.52 0.29 -3.22
N ARG A 43 2.42 0.64 -4.52
CA ARG A 43 1.39 0.11 -5.42
C ARG A 43 1.53 -1.40 -5.63
N HIS A 44 2.75 -1.88 -5.87
CA HIS A 44 3.01 -3.31 -6.04
C HIS A 44 2.67 -4.10 -4.77
N GLU A 45 3.11 -3.63 -3.61
CA GLU A 45 2.82 -4.28 -2.33
C GLU A 45 1.32 -4.33 -1.99
N LEU A 46 0.56 -3.30 -2.34
CA LEU A 46 -0.91 -3.29 -2.19
C LEU A 46 -1.55 -4.33 -3.11
N PHE A 47 -1.08 -4.42 -4.36
CA PHE A 47 -1.62 -5.35 -5.35
C PHE A 47 -1.39 -6.82 -4.98
N VAL A 48 -0.16 -7.17 -4.59
CA VAL A 48 0.21 -8.52 -4.13
C VAL A 48 -0.64 -8.92 -2.92
N PHE A 49 -0.80 -8.01 -1.95
CA PHE A 49 -1.64 -8.24 -0.77
C PHE A 49 -3.12 -8.43 -1.11
N ALA A 50 -3.66 -7.62 -2.03
CA ALA A 50 -5.05 -7.72 -2.46
C ALA A 50 -5.34 -9.06 -3.16
N ARG A 51 -4.39 -9.59 -3.94
CA ARG A 51 -4.49 -10.93 -4.56
C ARG A 51 -4.38 -12.09 -3.57
N GLY A 52 -3.87 -11.85 -2.36
CA GLY A 52 -3.59 -12.90 -1.39
C GLY A 52 -2.31 -13.68 -1.70
N GLU A 53 -1.40 -13.07 -2.46
CA GLU A 53 -0.06 -13.59 -2.76
C GLU A 53 0.99 -13.13 -1.72
N ALA A 54 0.52 -12.58 -0.58
CA ALA A 54 1.32 -11.98 0.49
C ALA A 54 1.25 -12.80 1.79
#